data_AF-Q7V3I4-F1
#
_entry.id   AF-Q7V3I4-F1
#
_cell.length_a   1.000
_cell.length_b   1.000
_cell.length_c   1.000
_cell.angle_alpha   90.00
_cell.angle_beta   90.00
_cell.angle_gamma   90.00
#
_symmetry.space_group_name_H-M   'P 1'
#
loop_
_entity.id
_entity.type
_entity.pdbx_description
1 polymer ?
#
loop_
_entity_poly.entity_id
_entity_poly.type
_entity_poly.pdbx_seq_one_letter_code
_entity_poly.pdbx_strand_id
1 'polypeptide(L)'
;MSFLFPIVYSAALTYLVWKAFKVMSNGWGALDKQPNRSYKTNIKQKKYTIHPELLDKSGNITQEELLTVRFSNDTDSTLEEKGTTTD
;
A
#
# COMPACT_ATOMS: atom_id res chain seq x y z
N MET A 1 27.14 44.67 12.88
CA MET A 1 27.40 43.22 13.03
C MET A 1 26.37 42.46 13.87
N SER A 2 25.49 43.13 14.64
CA SER A 2 24.52 42.42 15.52
C SER A 2 23.21 41.98 14.84
N PHE A 3 22.88 42.51 13.65
CA PHE A 3 21.64 42.16 12.93
C PHE A 3 21.79 40.93 12.01
N LEU A 4 23.01 40.50 11.71
CA LEU A 4 23.25 39.33 10.85
C LEU A 4 22.88 38.01 11.54
N PHE A 5 23.22 37.87 12.82
CA PHE A 5 22.88 36.69 13.62
C PHE A 5 21.37 36.40 13.67
N PRO A 6 20.48 37.34 14.02
CA PRO A 6 19.04 37.06 14.07
C PRO A 6 18.44 36.76 12.69
N ILE A 7 18.97 37.36 11.62
CA ILE A 7 18.51 37.10 10.25
C ILE A 7 18.90 35.68 9.82
N VAL A 8 20.16 35.29 10.00
CA VAL A 8 20.65 33.95 9.65
C VAL A 8 19.97 32.89 10.50
N TYR A 9 19.77 33.16 11.79
CA TYR A 9 19.07 32.25 12.69
C TYR A 9 17.60 32.04 12.26
N SER A 10 16.90 33.12 11.90
CA SER A 10 15.51 33.03 11.43
C SER A 10 15.41 32.28 10.09
N ALA A 11 16.35 32.52 9.17
CA ALA A 11 16.44 31.79 7.91
C ALA A 11 16.69 30.29 8.13
N ALA A 12 17.59 29.93 9.05
CA ALA A 12 17.86 28.53 9.40
C ALA A 12 16.63 27.87 10.05
N LEU A 13 15.97 28.56 10.98
CA LEU A 13 14.77 28.06 11.67
C LEU A 13 13.63 27.77 10.68
N THR A 14 13.31 28.74 9.82
CA THR A 14 12.26 28.59 8.80
C THR A 14 12.61 27.50 7.78
N TYR A 15 13.89 27.37 7.40
CA TYR A 15 14.36 26.31 6.52
C TYR A 15 14.18 24.92 7.15
N LEU A 16 14.52 24.75 8.43
CA LEU A 16 14.35 23.48 9.14
C LEU A 16 12.88 23.08 9.27
N VAL A 17 12.00 24.03 9.60
CA VAL A 17 10.55 23.81 9.64
C VAL A 17 10.03 23.41 8.25
N TRP A 18 10.40 24.14 7.20
CA TRP A 18 10.01 23.81 5.83
C TRP A 18 10.49 22.42 5.40
N LYS A 19 11.72 22.03 5.77
CA LYS A 19 12.28 20.70 5.48
C LYS A 19 11.52 19.60 6.20
N ALA A 20 11.16 19.78 7.48
CA ALA A 20 10.37 18.83 8.23
C ALA A 20 8.97 18.65 7.62
N PHE A 21 8.28 19.77 7.31
CA PHE A 21 6.99 19.75 6.62
C PHE A 21 7.07 19.10 5.23
N LYS A 22 8.12 19.39 4.44
CA LYS A 22 8.33 18.77 3.12
C LYS A 22 8.53 17.25 3.20
N VAL A 23 9.26 16.77 4.21
CA VAL A 23 9.44 15.33 4.44
C VAL A 23 8.11 14.68 4.83
N MET A 24 7.32 15.35 5.68
CA MET A 24 6.00 14.87 6.09
C MET A 24 4.97 14.90 4.95
N SER A 25 4.98 15.93 4.09
CA SER A 25 4.07 16.05 2.95
C SER A 25 4.28 14.96 1.91
N ASN A 26 5.50 14.43 1.79
CA ASN A 26 5.79 13.29 0.92
C ASN A 26 5.08 12.01 1.39
N GLY A 27 4.69 11.92 2.67
CA GLY A 27 3.89 10.83 3.21
C GLY A 27 2.39 10.94 2.91
N TRP A 28 1.88 12.13 2.60
CA TRP A 28 0.45 12.38 2.36
C TRP A 28 -0.01 12.05 0.94
N GLY A 29 0.90 11.98 -0.04
CA GLY A 29 0.59 11.57 -1.42
C GLY A 29 0.47 10.06 -1.65
N ALA A 30 0.53 9.24 -0.60
CA ALA A 30 0.45 7.78 -0.71
C ALA A 30 -0.98 7.23 -0.72
N LEU A 31 -2.00 8.06 -0.43
CA LEU A 31 -3.39 7.61 -0.33
C LEU A 31 -4.19 7.78 -1.64
N ASP A 32 -3.80 8.72 -2.52
CA ASP A 32 -4.50 8.96 -3.80
C ASP A 32 -3.91 8.24 -5.01
N LYS A 33 -2.81 7.49 -4.83
CA LYS A 33 -2.38 6.53 -5.86
C LYS A 33 -3.13 5.23 -5.68
N GLN A 34 -4.37 5.25 -6.17
CA GLN A 34 -5.04 4.11 -6.78
C GLN A 34 -4.00 3.15 -7.42
N PRO A 35 -4.16 1.82 -7.32
CA PRO A 35 -3.18 0.84 -7.75
C PRO A 35 -3.06 0.73 -9.28
N ASN A 36 -2.68 1.81 -9.95
CA ASN A 36 -2.11 1.79 -11.29
C ASN A 36 -0.59 1.94 -11.19
N ARG A 37 0.03 1.18 -10.27
CA ARG A 37 1.44 0.82 -10.43
C ARG A 37 1.50 -0.15 -11.60
N SER A 38 1.59 0.41 -12.81
CA SER A 38 2.41 -0.21 -13.84
C SER A 38 3.77 -0.46 -13.19
N TYR A 39 3.98 -1.70 -12.76
CA TYR A 39 5.23 -2.16 -12.17
C TYR A 39 6.30 -2.01 -13.25
N LYS A 40 6.90 -0.82 -13.34
CA LYS A 40 8.18 -0.62 -13.99
C LYS A 40 9.27 -1.19 -13.08
N THR A 41 9.16 -2.48 -12.80
CA THR A 41 10.15 -3.21 -12.03
C THR A 41 11.22 -3.64 -13.03
N ASN A 42 12.37 -2.97 -12.98
CA ASN A 42 13.67 -3.56 -13.36
C ASN A 42 14.04 -4.70 -12.38
N ILE A 43 13.06 -5.52 -11.99
CA ILE A 43 13.22 -6.72 -11.21
C ILE A 43 12.97 -7.81 -12.23
N LYS A 44 14.00 -8.58 -12.58
CA LYS A 44 13.90 -9.79 -13.40
C LYS A 44 12.54 -10.43 -13.14
N GLN A 45 11.62 -10.30 -14.09
CA GLN A 45 10.27 -10.81 -13.94
C GLN A 45 10.41 -12.32 -13.76
N LYS A 46 10.41 -12.78 -12.51
CA LYS A 46 10.20 -14.19 -12.21
C LYS A 46 8.88 -14.48 -12.89
N LYS A 47 8.89 -15.30 -13.93
CA LYS A 47 7.71 -15.58 -14.75
C LYS A 47 6.71 -16.29 -13.84
N TYR A 48 5.84 -15.52 -13.21
CA TYR A 48 4.76 -16.04 -12.39
C TYR A 48 3.76 -16.65 -13.36
N THR A 49 3.63 -17.97 -13.35
CA THR A 49 2.60 -18.67 -14.12
C THR A 49 1.30 -18.53 -13.35
N ILE A 50 0.42 -17.63 -13.82
CA ILE A 50 -0.92 -17.42 -13.27
C ILE A 50 -1.89 -18.22 -14.16
N HIS A 51 -2.85 -18.90 -13.56
CA HIS A 51 -3.91 -19.58 -14.31
C HIS A 51 -4.75 -18.54 -15.06
N PRO A 52 -5.09 -18.76 -16.35
CA PRO A 52 -5.80 -17.77 -17.15
C PRO A 52 -7.19 -17.42 -16.62
N GLU A 53 -7.82 -18.31 -15.85
CA GLU A 53 -9.11 -18.10 -15.19
C GLU A 53 -9.06 -17.04 -14.08
N LEU A 54 -7.86 -16.70 -13.58
CA LEU A 54 -7.68 -15.64 -12.59
C LEU A 54 -7.48 -14.27 -13.23
N LEU A 55 -7.57 -14.17 -14.56
CA LEU A 55 -7.35 -12.94 -15.31
C LEU A 55 -8.62 -12.49 -16.02
N ASP A 56 -8.84 -11.19 -16.03
CA ASP A 56 -9.89 -10.58 -16.83
C ASP A 56 -9.53 -10.58 -18.33
N LYS A 57 -10.47 -10.17 -19.19
CA LYS A 57 -10.25 -10.04 -20.64
C LYS A 57 -9.11 -9.07 -21.02
N SER A 58 -8.69 -8.23 -20.08
CA SER A 58 -7.63 -7.24 -20.24
C SER A 58 -6.27 -7.74 -19.70
N GLY A 59 -6.22 -8.95 -19.13
CA GLY A 59 -5.01 -9.55 -18.56
C GLY A 59 -4.65 -9.08 -17.14
N ASN A 60 -5.56 -8.40 -16.44
CA ASN A 60 -5.39 -8.05 -15.02
C ASN A 60 -6.00 -9.11 -14.12
N ILE A 61 -5.69 -9.09 -12.81
CA ILE A 61 -6.34 -9.99 -11.85
C ILE A 61 -7.85 -9.76 -11.88
N THR A 62 -8.60 -10.85 -12.11
CA THR A 62 -10.05 -10.80 -12.19
C THR A 62 -10.66 -10.40 -10.86
N GLN A 63 -11.67 -9.55 -10.90
CA GLN A 63 -12.48 -9.12 -9.74
C GLN A 63 -13.85 -9.81 -9.73
N GLU A 64 -14.09 -10.71 -10.68
CA GLU A 64 -15.35 -11.44 -10.78
C GLU A 64 -15.43 -12.53 -9.70
N GLU A 65 -16.65 -12.85 -9.27
CA GLU A 65 -16.88 -13.94 -8.32
C GLU A 65 -16.66 -15.27 -9.02
N LEU A 66 -15.59 -15.98 -8.64
CA LEU A 66 -15.27 -17.29 -9.19
C LEU A 66 -16.14 -18.37 -8.56
N LEU A 67 -16.76 -19.18 -9.40
CA LEU A 67 -17.56 -20.32 -8.94
C LEU A 67 -16.68 -21.29 -8.15
N THR A 68 -16.99 -21.47 -6.88
CA THR A 68 -16.31 -22.43 -6.01
C THR A 68 -17.32 -23.49 -5.57
N VAL A 69 -17.03 -24.76 -5.86
CA VAL A 69 -17.84 -25.89 -5.36
C VAL A 69 -17.27 -26.31 -4.02
N ARG A 70 -18.00 -26.04 -2.92
CA ARG A 70 -17.71 -26.62 -1.60
C ARG A 70 -18.46 -27.93 -1.48
N PHE A 71 -17.73 -29.02 -1.30
CA PHE A 71 -18.35 -30.28 -0.89
C PHE A 71 -18.69 -30.19 0.59
N SER A 72 -19.97 -30.23 0.92
CA SER A 72 -20.44 -30.51 2.27
C SER A 72 -20.12 -31.98 2.55
N ASN A 73 -18.93 -32.24 3.07
CA ASN A 73 -18.70 -33.49 3.77
C ASN A 73 -19.37 -33.32 5.13
N ASP A 74 -20.22 -34.27 5.55
CA ASP A 74 -20.95 -34.31 6.84
C ASP A 74 -20.02 -34.37 8.06
N THR A 75 -19.11 -33.41 8.15
CA THR A 75 -18.07 -33.20 9.13
C THR A 75 -17.96 -31.69 9.39
N ASP A 76 -19.12 -31.05 9.56
CA ASP A 76 -19.18 -29.73 10.19
C ASP A 76 -19.11 -29.91 11.71
N SER A 77 -17.96 -29.57 12.28
CA SER A 77 -17.84 -28.85 13.56
C SER A 77 -16.38 -28.86 13.95
N THR A 78 -15.74 -27.70 14.02
CA THR A 78 -14.69 -27.32 15.02
C THR A 78 -13.71 -26.23 14.57
N LEU A 79 -13.86 -25.51 13.44
CA LEU A 79 -12.92 -24.42 13.15
C LEU A 79 -13.55 -23.11 12.62
N GLU A 80 -14.67 -22.70 13.21
CA GLU A 80 -14.96 -21.26 13.39
C GLU A 80 -15.15 -20.97 14.88
N GLU A 81 -14.05 -20.71 15.58
CA GLU A 81 -14.01 -19.75 16.69
C GLU A 81 -12.54 -19.41 17.01
N LYS A 82 -11.97 -18.40 16.35
CA LYS A 82 -10.98 -17.56 17.02
C LYS A 82 -10.95 -16.15 16.45
N GLY A 83 -12.01 -15.42 16.75
CA GLY A 83 -12.13 -14.00 16.49
C GLY A 83 -13.12 -13.34 17.43
N THR A 84 -12.87 -13.32 18.74
CA THR A 84 -13.36 -12.25 19.63
C THR A 84 -12.62 -12.26 20.99
N THR A 85 -12.01 -11.11 21.30
CA THR A 85 -11.87 -10.40 22.61
C THR A 85 -11.21 -11.04 23.86
N THR A 86 -10.62 -10.11 24.66
CA THR A 86 -10.03 -10.20 26.02
C THR A 86 -8.50 -10.39 25.99
N ASP A 87 -7.66 -9.46 26.44
CA ASP A 87 -7.68 -8.58 27.63
C ASP A 87 -7.29 -7.12 27.33
#